data_AF-A0A9N8DSB4-F1
#
_entry.id   AF-A0A9N8DSB4-F1
#
_cell.length_a   1.000
_cell.length_b   1.000
_cell.length_c   1.000
_cell.angle_alpha   90.00
_cell.angle_beta   90.00
_cell.angle_gamma   90.00
#
_symmetry.space_group_name_H-M   'P 1'
#
loop_
_entity.id
_entity.type
_entity.pdbx_description
1 polymer ?
#
loop_
_entity_poly.entity_id
_entity_poly.type
_entity_poly.pdbx_seq_one_letter_code
_entity_poly.pdbx_strand_id
1 'polypeptide(L)'
;MKGNPEQNLKYCTKEESRVEGTEPFLYGEIPKSRQGHRTDLDSFKEDVQKGIVDWDELLELHSSVLANQRTFSKEYIAKHRKHALVRDLPLRPFQNALLDYLQNDPHTPPYHRQILFIVDPIGDSGKSWFAAWYFDKKKRKTKAFDSEGNEILEYVQIQEPGKKADMALSVSEDTTVMFIDVTRQQIDTLQYSTLEAFKNKLIFCSKYNSNMKRLSPMHVVVLMNQMPNFKDLSKDRYLIWQLQEDHTHYEIPAKEISVLHASAQEDIQMEKEIKEMKRRQEYNNLKNGKVYPPFRRDNWDAWAYLSTFCNTV
;
A
#
# COMPACT_ATOMS: atom_id res chain seq x y z
N MET A 1 28.30 -26.56 -20.92
CA MET A 1 28.68 -26.53 -22.35
C MET A 1 27.64 -25.74 -23.12
N LYS A 2 28.03 -24.78 -23.97
CA LYS A 2 27.12 -23.91 -24.76
C LYS A 2 27.08 -24.32 -26.24
N GLY A 3 26.82 -25.60 -26.53
CA GLY A 3 26.75 -26.10 -27.91
C GLY A 3 25.49 -26.91 -28.14
N ASN A 4 24.70 -26.55 -29.15
CA ASN A 4 23.56 -27.34 -29.62
C ASN A 4 24.09 -28.60 -30.39
N PRO A 5 23.46 -29.79 -30.28
CA PRO A 5 23.73 -30.95 -31.14
C PRO A 5 23.99 -30.62 -32.62
N GLU A 6 23.24 -29.70 -33.23
CA GLU A 6 23.46 -29.26 -34.62
C GLU A 6 24.80 -28.52 -34.81
N GLN A 7 25.18 -27.69 -33.85
CA GLN A 7 26.47 -26.97 -33.86
C GLN A 7 27.64 -27.93 -33.65
N ASN A 8 27.45 -28.96 -32.83
CA ASN A 8 28.43 -30.03 -32.65
C ASN A 8 28.62 -30.83 -33.95
N LEU A 9 27.51 -31.20 -34.62
CA LEU A 9 27.58 -31.88 -35.90
C LEU A 9 28.37 -31.06 -36.93
N LYS A 10 28.02 -29.78 -37.10
CA LYS A 10 28.71 -28.87 -38.03
C LYS A 10 30.21 -28.72 -37.71
N TYR A 11 30.57 -28.71 -36.43
CA TYR A 11 31.96 -28.67 -36.00
C TYR A 11 32.72 -29.96 -36.33
N CYS A 12 32.09 -31.13 -36.12
CA CYS A 12 32.68 -32.44 -36.38
C CYS A 12 32.73 -32.80 -37.87
N THR A 13 31.94 -32.15 -38.73
CA THR A 13 31.93 -32.35 -40.19
C THR A 13 32.69 -31.26 -40.97
N LYS A 14 33.52 -30.45 -40.31
CA LYS A 14 34.26 -29.36 -41.00
C LYS A 14 35.32 -29.93 -41.96
N GLU A 15 35.34 -29.41 -43.19
CA GLU A 15 36.26 -29.88 -44.24
C GLU A 15 37.73 -29.55 -43.94
N GLU A 16 37.98 -28.44 -43.26
CA GLU A 16 39.32 -27.91 -42.97
C GLU A 16 40.20 -28.85 -42.12
N SER A 17 39.60 -29.72 -41.31
CA SER A 17 40.33 -30.71 -40.50
C SER A 17 40.16 -32.15 -40.99
N ARG A 18 39.61 -32.35 -42.19
CA ARG A 18 39.30 -33.67 -42.73
C ARG A 18 40.50 -34.21 -43.52
N VAL A 19 40.74 -35.52 -43.42
CA VAL A 19 41.74 -36.20 -44.26
C VAL A 19 41.20 -36.28 -45.69
N GLU A 20 42.03 -35.90 -46.67
CA GLU A 20 41.66 -35.87 -48.09
C GLU A 20 41.20 -37.25 -48.57
N GLY A 21 40.03 -37.31 -49.21
CA GLY A 21 39.41 -38.56 -49.70
C GLY A 21 38.54 -39.33 -48.68
N THR A 22 38.27 -38.78 -47.49
CA THR A 22 37.38 -39.40 -46.50
C THR A 22 36.04 -38.64 -46.35
N GLU A 23 34.94 -39.37 -46.21
CA GLU A 23 33.61 -38.81 -45.93
C GLU A 23 33.22 -38.99 -44.45
N PRO A 24 32.53 -38.02 -43.81
CA PRO A 24 32.10 -38.15 -42.43
C PRO A 24 31.03 -39.24 -42.29
N PHE A 25 31.26 -40.15 -41.35
CA PHE A 25 30.28 -41.18 -41.00
C PHE A 25 29.19 -40.58 -40.10
N LEU A 26 27.95 -40.60 -40.58
CA LEU A 26 26.78 -40.13 -39.86
C LEU A 26 25.91 -41.32 -39.48
N TYR A 27 25.52 -41.42 -38.20
CA TYR A 27 24.63 -42.47 -37.71
C TYR A 27 23.53 -41.88 -36.83
N GLY A 28 22.27 -42.23 -37.13
CA GLY A 28 21.09 -41.79 -36.40
C GLY A 28 20.53 -40.43 -36.83
N GLU A 29 19.45 -40.01 -36.16
CA GLU A 29 18.81 -38.71 -36.36
C GLU A 29 19.23 -37.74 -35.25
N ILE A 30 19.48 -36.47 -35.59
CA ILE A 30 19.78 -35.44 -34.61
C ILE A 30 18.52 -35.23 -33.75
N PRO A 31 18.57 -35.41 -32.42
CA PRO A 31 17.42 -35.12 -31.58
C PRO A 31 17.09 -33.64 -31.72
N LYS A 32 15.85 -33.33 -32.10
CA LYS A 32 15.35 -31.95 -32.12
C LYS A 32 15.56 -31.38 -30.72
N SER A 33 16.52 -30.47 -30.59
CA SER A 33 16.82 -29.79 -29.34
C SER A 33 15.61 -28.91 -29.00
N ARG A 34 14.65 -29.48 -28.28
CA ARG A 34 13.68 -28.68 -27.53
C ARG A 34 14.41 -28.24 -26.29
N GLN A 35 14.88 -26.99 -26.30
CA GLN A 35 15.33 -26.31 -25.09
C GLN A 35 14.28 -26.56 -24.00
N GLY A 36 14.72 -27.09 -22.85
CA GLY A 36 13.81 -27.54 -21.80
C GLY A 36 12.83 -26.43 -21.39
N HIS A 37 11.56 -26.61 -21.73
CA HIS A 37 10.48 -25.75 -21.26
C HIS A 37 10.08 -26.22 -19.86
N ARG A 38 9.76 -25.29 -18.96
CA ARG A 38 9.28 -25.64 -17.61
C ARG A 38 7.84 -26.13 -17.64
N THR A 39 7.67 -27.38 -18.06
CA THR A 39 6.36 -28.05 -18.14
C THR A 39 5.70 -28.18 -16.77
N ASP A 40 6.49 -28.29 -15.71
CA ASP A 40 6.04 -28.30 -14.31
C ASP A 40 5.27 -27.03 -13.94
N LEU A 41 5.82 -25.86 -14.28
CA LEU A 41 5.21 -24.57 -13.98
C LEU A 41 3.96 -24.30 -14.80
N ASP A 42 3.95 -24.74 -16.05
CA ASP A 42 2.79 -24.55 -16.94
C ASP A 42 1.62 -25.45 -16.51
N SER A 43 1.90 -26.69 -16.12
CA SER A 43 0.91 -27.59 -15.51
C SER A 43 0.26 -26.97 -14.27
N PHE A 44 1.06 -26.40 -13.36
CA PHE A 44 0.54 -25.68 -12.20
C PHE A 44 -0.37 -24.50 -12.58
N LYS A 45 0.02 -23.69 -13.58
CA LYS A 45 -0.80 -22.57 -14.04
C LYS A 45 -2.12 -23.03 -14.63
N GLU A 46 -2.10 -24.10 -15.43
CA GLU A 46 -3.31 -24.66 -16.03
C GLU A 46 -4.30 -25.12 -14.97
N ASP A 47 -3.86 -25.82 -13.94
CA ASP A 47 -4.74 -26.33 -12.88
C ASP A 47 -5.33 -25.21 -12.03
N VAL A 48 -4.53 -24.18 -11.71
CA VAL A 48 -5.03 -22.96 -11.06
C VAL A 48 -6.04 -22.21 -11.93
N GLN A 49 -5.82 -22.15 -13.25
CA GLN A 49 -6.77 -21.56 -14.20
C GLN A 49 -8.07 -22.37 -14.32
N LYS A 50 -8.00 -23.71 -14.25
CA LYS A 50 -9.17 -24.60 -14.23
C LYS A 50 -9.99 -24.44 -12.94
N GLY A 51 -9.42 -23.85 -11.89
CA GLY A 51 -10.12 -23.47 -10.67
C GLY A 51 -9.68 -24.22 -9.43
N ILE A 52 -8.62 -25.04 -9.51
CA ILE A 52 -7.99 -25.66 -8.35
C ILE A 52 -7.20 -24.58 -7.61
N VAL A 53 -7.78 -24.04 -6.55
CA VAL A 53 -7.21 -22.93 -5.76
C VAL A 53 -7.01 -23.29 -4.29
N ASP A 54 -7.33 -24.54 -3.93
CA ASP A 54 -7.03 -25.09 -2.63
C ASP A 54 -5.53 -25.36 -2.49
N TRP A 55 -4.96 -24.95 -1.35
CA TRP A 55 -3.51 -24.98 -1.18
C TRP A 55 -2.99 -26.39 -0.96
N ASP A 56 -3.75 -27.23 -0.26
CA ASP A 56 -3.33 -28.59 0.09
C ASP A 56 -3.43 -29.50 -1.14
N GLU A 57 -4.50 -29.37 -1.94
CA GLU A 57 -4.61 -30.07 -3.22
C GLU A 57 -3.47 -29.70 -4.18
N LEU A 58 -3.12 -28.41 -4.29
CA LEU A 58 -2.00 -27.97 -5.12
C LEU A 58 -0.65 -28.46 -4.58
N LEU A 59 -0.47 -28.55 -3.26
CA LEU A 59 0.77 -29.08 -2.65
C LEU A 59 1.02 -30.52 -3.04
N GLU A 60 -0.02 -31.35 -3.12
CA GLU A 60 0.11 -32.74 -3.56
C GLU A 60 0.37 -32.84 -5.07
N LEU A 61 -0.39 -32.09 -5.88
CA LEU A 61 -0.28 -32.15 -7.36
C LEU A 61 1.01 -31.52 -7.90
N HIS A 62 1.47 -30.42 -7.29
CA HIS A 62 2.56 -29.56 -7.79
C HIS A 62 3.64 -29.30 -6.73
N SER A 63 3.95 -30.30 -5.91
CA SER A 63 4.89 -30.22 -4.77
C SER A 63 6.24 -29.57 -5.11
N SER A 64 6.85 -29.95 -6.24
CA SER A 64 8.14 -29.42 -6.69
C SER A 64 8.08 -27.94 -7.06
N VAL A 65 6.97 -27.48 -7.64
CA VAL A 65 6.76 -26.07 -8.00
C VAL A 65 6.54 -25.24 -6.74
N LEU A 66 5.69 -25.71 -5.83
CA LEU A 66 5.35 -25.00 -4.59
C LEU A 66 6.52 -24.93 -3.60
N ALA A 67 7.37 -25.96 -3.56
CA ALA A 67 8.59 -25.95 -2.77
C ALA A 67 9.61 -24.92 -3.27
N ASN A 68 9.80 -24.84 -4.60
CA ASN A 68 10.83 -23.98 -5.21
C ASN A 68 10.34 -22.54 -5.49
N GLN A 69 9.05 -22.35 -5.75
CA GLN A 69 8.45 -21.08 -6.18
C GLN A 69 7.22 -20.72 -5.35
N ARG A 70 7.37 -20.78 -4.02
CA ARG A 70 6.27 -20.55 -3.09
C ARG A 70 5.60 -19.20 -3.26
N THR A 71 6.38 -18.11 -3.42
CA THR A 71 5.85 -16.75 -3.54
C THR A 71 5.04 -16.58 -4.82
N PHE A 72 5.60 -16.96 -5.97
CA PHE A 72 4.90 -16.96 -7.25
C PHE A 72 3.61 -17.78 -7.19
N SER A 73 3.66 -18.99 -6.61
CA SER A 73 2.50 -19.87 -6.51
C SER A 73 1.38 -19.23 -5.68
N LYS A 74 1.71 -18.62 -4.53
CA LYS A 74 0.75 -17.89 -3.70
C LYS A 74 0.12 -16.70 -4.44
N GLU A 75 0.93 -15.90 -5.12
CA GLU A 75 0.45 -14.74 -5.89
C GLU A 75 -0.45 -15.18 -7.05
N TYR A 76 -0.08 -16.25 -7.75
CA TYR A 76 -0.84 -16.81 -8.85
C TYR A 76 -2.19 -17.36 -8.38
N ILE A 77 -2.21 -18.14 -7.30
CA ILE A 77 -3.45 -18.63 -6.69
C ILE A 77 -4.33 -17.46 -6.22
N ALA A 78 -3.77 -16.46 -5.54
CA ALA A 78 -4.53 -15.29 -5.08
C ALA A 78 -5.14 -14.47 -6.24
N LYS A 79 -4.47 -14.47 -7.40
CA LYS A 79 -4.97 -13.86 -8.65
C LYS A 79 -6.18 -14.61 -9.21
N HIS A 80 -6.15 -15.95 -9.19
CA HIS A 80 -7.18 -16.80 -9.79
C HIS A 80 -8.28 -17.28 -8.82
N ARG A 81 -8.09 -17.08 -7.51
CA ARG A 81 -9.11 -17.34 -6.49
C ARG A 81 -10.36 -16.50 -6.78
N LYS A 82 -11.47 -17.17 -7.04
CA LYS A 82 -12.81 -16.55 -7.14
C LYS A 82 -13.21 -16.10 -5.74
N HIS A 83 -13.44 -14.81 -5.56
CA HIS A 83 -13.98 -14.27 -4.31
C HIS A 83 -15.50 -14.35 -4.34
N ALA A 84 -16.12 -14.59 -3.18
CA ALA A 84 -17.56 -14.48 -3.06
C ALA A 84 -17.94 -13.03 -3.33
N LEU A 85 -18.68 -12.79 -4.42
CA LEU A 85 -19.10 -11.44 -4.78
C LEU A 85 -20.07 -10.92 -3.71
N VAL A 86 -19.89 -9.66 -3.34
CA VAL A 86 -20.84 -8.95 -2.50
C VAL A 86 -22.21 -8.92 -3.19
N ARG A 87 -23.28 -9.20 -2.43
CA ARG A 87 -24.66 -9.15 -2.93
C ARG A 87 -24.95 -7.76 -3.50
N ASP A 88 -25.48 -7.70 -4.72
CA ASP A 88 -25.89 -6.44 -5.34
C ASP A 88 -27.18 -5.94 -4.66
N LEU A 89 -27.06 -4.84 -3.92
CA LEU A 89 -28.14 -4.15 -3.23
C LEU A 89 -28.25 -2.73 -3.79
N PRO A 90 -29.45 -2.13 -3.80
CA PRO A 90 -29.58 -0.73 -4.21
C PRO A 90 -28.75 0.17 -3.31
N LEU A 91 -27.99 1.07 -3.93
CA LEU A 91 -27.13 2.02 -3.23
C LEU A 91 -27.96 3.02 -2.42
N ARG A 92 -27.52 3.26 -1.19
CA ARG A 92 -28.05 4.30 -0.30
C ARG A 92 -27.67 5.70 -0.80
N PRO A 93 -28.35 6.78 -0.35
CA PRO A 93 -28.10 8.13 -0.84
C PRO A 93 -26.63 8.56 -0.77
N PHE A 94 -25.95 8.40 0.38
CA PHE A 94 -24.52 8.74 0.48
C PHE A 94 -23.62 7.84 -0.38
N GLN A 95 -24.01 6.59 -0.65
CA GLN A 95 -23.25 5.67 -1.49
C GLN A 95 -23.30 6.09 -2.96
N ASN A 96 -24.45 6.61 -3.42
CA ASN A 96 -24.54 7.22 -4.75
C ASN A 96 -23.69 8.49 -4.83
N ALA A 97 -23.76 9.37 -3.83
CA ALA A 97 -22.90 10.55 -3.79
C ALA A 97 -21.40 10.20 -3.78
N LEU A 98 -21.02 9.15 -3.06
CA LEU A 98 -19.65 8.63 -3.05
C LEU A 98 -19.24 8.07 -4.42
N LEU A 99 -20.13 7.35 -5.09
CA LEU A 99 -19.90 6.86 -6.44
C LEU A 99 -19.65 8.01 -7.41
N ASP A 100 -20.46 9.08 -7.34
CA ASP A 100 -20.30 10.28 -8.16
C ASP A 100 -18.98 11.01 -7.83
N TYR A 101 -18.63 11.10 -6.54
CA TYR A 101 -17.34 11.66 -6.11
C TYR A 101 -16.15 10.89 -6.71
N LEU A 102 -16.18 9.56 -6.67
CA LEU A 102 -15.11 8.70 -7.18
C LEU A 102 -14.95 8.72 -8.70
N GLN A 103 -15.98 9.15 -9.44
CA GLN A 103 -15.89 9.34 -10.90
C GLN A 103 -15.09 10.58 -11.29
N ASN A 104 -14.86 11.52 -10.38
CA ASN A 104 -14.05 12.71 -10.66
C ASN A 104 -12.57 12.34 -10.83
N ASP A 105 -11.85 13.12 -11.63
CA ASP A 105 -10.42 12.92 -11.84
C ASP A 105 -9.61 13.32 -10.58
N PRO A 106 -8.86 12.40 -9.94
CA PRO A 106 -8.05 12.70 -8.77
C PRO A 106 -6.87 13.63 -9.07
N HIS A 107 -6.56 13.95 -10.33
CA HIS A 107 -5.59 14.98 -10.70
C HIS A 107 -6.13 16.40 -10.57
N THR A 108 -7.44 16.59 -10.65
CA THR A 108 -8.06 17.91 -10.73
C THR A 108 -8.26 18.53 -9.34
N PRO A 109 -8.15 19.86 -9.19
CA PRO A 109 -8.64 20.56 -8.02
C PRO A 109 -10.16 20.38 -7.88
N PRO A 110 -10.67 20.10 -6.67
CA PRO A 110 -9.98 20.04 -5.38
C PRO A 110 -9.43 18.64 -4.98
N TYR A 111 -9.76 17.61 -5.75
CA TYR A 111 -9.53 16.18 -5.43
C TYR A 111 -8.07 15.75 -5.28
N HIS A 112 -7.13 16.47 -5.92
CA HIS A 112 -5.70 16.13 -5.86
C HIS A 112 -5.07 16.23 -4.47
N ARG A 113 -5.68 16.97 -3.53
CA ARG A 113 -5.19 17.13 -2.15
C ARG A 113 -6.16 16.67 -1.09
N GLN A 114 -7.46 16.72 -1.35
CA GLN A 114 -8.49 16.37 -0.39
C GLN A 114 -8.53 14.87 -0.10
N ILE A 115 -8.58 14.54 1.19
CA ILE A 115 -8.86 13.21 1.72
C ILE A 115 -10.31 13.24 2.19
N LEU A 116 -11.12 12.32 1.68
CA LEU A 116 -12.53 12.20 2.04
C LEU A 116 -12.66 11.35 3.30
N PHE A 117 -13.19 11.92 4.38
CA PHE A 117 -13.52 11.24 5.62
C PHE A 117 -15.02 11.03 5.69
N ILE A 118 -15.47 9.77 5.72
CA ILE A 118 -16.87 9.42 5.90
C ILE A 118 -17.06 8.99 7.35
N VAL A 119 -17.73 9.83 8.11
CA VAL A 119 -17.94 9.69 9.56
C VAL A 119 -19.35 9.21 9.83
N ASP A 120 -19.47 8.07 10.50
CA ASP A 120 -20.75 7.46 10.86
C ASP A 120 -20.78 7.14 12.36
N PRO A 121 -21.27 8.08 13.19
CA PRO A 121 -21.28 7.90 14.63
C PRO A 121 -22.18 6.73 15.07
N ILE A 122 -23.28 6.50 14.35
CA ILE A 122 -24.30 5.50 14.69
C ILE A 122 -23.81 4.10 14.34
N GLY A 123 -23.30 3.94 13.11
CA GLY A 123 -22.91 2.64 12.54
C GLY A 123 -23.98 2.07 11.62
N ASP A 124 -23.68 0.91 11.02
CA ASP A 124 -24.56 0.19 10.09
C ASP A 124 -25.05 0.98 8.85
N SER A 125 -24.34 2.06 8.49
CA SER A 125 -24.63 2.79 7.25
C SER A 125 -24.20 2.03 5.97
N GLY A 126 -23.51 0.89 6.09
CA GLY A 126 -23.04 0.11 4.92
C GLY A 126 -21.76 0.67 4.27
N LYS A 127 -20.90 1.33 5.06
CA LYS A 127 -19.62 1.90 4.61
C LYS A 127 -18.65 0.83 4.08
N SER A 128 -18.33 -0.15 4.94
CA SER A 128 -17.44 -1.27 4.60
C SER A 128 -18.03 -2.13 3.48
N TRP A 129 -19.36 -2.29 3.47
CA TRP A 129 -20.06 -2.95 2.37
C TRP A 129 -19.86 -2.22 1.04
N PHE A 130 -19.95 -0.88 1.01
CA PHE A 130 -19.73 -0.11 -0.22
C PHE A 130 -18.30 -0.26 -0.73
N ALA A 131 -17.28 -0.20 0.15
CA ALA A 131 -15.89 -0.40 -0.28
C ALA A 131 -15.69 -1.77 -0.92
N ALA A 132 -16.23 -2.84 -0.31
CA ALA A 132 -16.17 -4.19 -0.86
C ALA A 132 -16.96 -4.32 -2.17
N TRP A 133 -18.17 -3.76 -2.23
CA TRP A 133 -19.00 -3.73 -3.45
C TRP A 133 -18.30 -2.98 -4.60
N TYR A 134 -17.69 -1.84 -4.32
CA TYR A 134 -16.97 -1.04 -5.32
C TYR A 134 -15.74 -1.78 -5.84
N PHE A 135 -14.98 -2.42 -4.95
CA PHE A 135 -13.85 -3.27 -5.30
C PHE A 135 -14.26 -4.44 -6.23
N ASP A 136 -15.36 -5.12 -5.91
CA ASP A 136 -15.90 -6.20 -6.73
C ASP A 136 -16.40 -5.71 -8.09
N LYS A 137 -17.08 -4.55 -8.12
CA LYS A 137 -17.64 -3.97 -9.35
C LYS A 137 -16.54 -3.53 -10.32
N LYS A 138 -15.44 -2.95 -9.82
CA LYS A 138 -14.35 -2.38 -10.60
C LYS A 138 -13.18 -3.34 -10.88
N LYS A 139 -13.38 -4.66 -10.73
CA LYS A 139 -12.42 -5.77 -11.00
C LYS A 139 -10.99 -5.33 -11.28
N ARG A 140 -10.06 -5.60 -10.34
CA ARG A 140 -8.57 -5.62 -10.38
C ARG A 140 -7.73 -4.85 -11.42
N LYS A 141 -8.20 -4.43 -12.60
CA LYS A 141 -7.80 -3.30 -13.46
C LYS A 141 -8.92 -3.07 -14.47
N THR A 142 -9.71 -2.00 -14.33
CA THR A 142 -10.74 -1.64 -15.32
C THR A 142 -10.25 -0.46 -16.15
N LYS A 143 -10.62 -0.39 -17.44
CA LYS A 143 -10.36 0.80 -18.25
C LYS A 143 -11.22 1.96 -17.72
N ALA A 144 -10.56 3.02 -17.29
CA ALA A 144 -11.11 4.33 -17.00
C ALA A 144 -10.54 5.34 -17.99
N PHE A 145 -11.05 6.56 -17.98
CA PHE A 145 -10.54 7.66 -18.79
C PHE A 145 -10.20 8.83 -17.86
N ASP A 146 -9.08 9.52 -18.08
CA ASP A 146 -8.82 10.79 -17.40
C ASP A 146 -9.66 11.94 -17.98
N SER A 147 -9.52 13.12 -17.38
CA SER A 147 -10.14 14.36 -17.85
C SER A 147 -9.72 14.75 -19.29
N GLU A 148 -8.62 14.19 -19.81
CA GLU A 148 -8.11 14.42 -21.17
C GLU A 148 -8.55 13.31 -22.16
N GLY A 149 -9.26 12.28 -21.70
CA GLY A 149 -9.76 11.16 -22.50
C GLY A 149 -8.73 10.03 -22.72
N ASN A 150 -7.62 10.01 -22.01
CA ASN A 150 -6.63 8.93 -22.08
C ASN A 150 -7.09 7.72 -21.26
N GLU A 151 -6.85 6.51 -21.77
CA GLU A 151 -7.14 5.28 -21.04
C GLU A 151 -6.24 5.15 -19.80
N ILE A 152 -6.85 5.13 -18.61
CA ILE A 152 -6.21 4.87 -17.31
C ILE A 152 -6.70 3.54 -16.77
N LEU A 153 -5.85 2.83 -16.03
CA LEU A 153 -6.24 1.62 -15.31
C LEU A 153 -6.74 2.00 -13.92
N GLU A 154 -8.03 1.80 -13.67
CA GLU A 154 -8.60 1.97 -12.34
C GLU A 154 -8.22 0.77 -11.47
N TYR A 155 -7.56 1.04 -10.35
CA TYR A 155 -7.17 0.04 -9.37
C TYR A 155 -7.64 0.43 -7.97
N VAL A 156 -8.52 -0.40 -7.41
CA VAL A 156 -9.11 -0.19 -6.09
C VAL A 156 -8.35 -1.03 -5.07
N GLN A 157 -7.96 -0.41 -3.95
CA GLN A 157 -7.44 -1.12 -2.78
C GLN A 157 -8.25 -0.75 -1.54
N ILE A 158 -8.41 -1.73 -0.65
CA ILE A 158 -8.99 -1.56 0.68
C ILE A 158 -7.92 -1.97 1.68
N GLN A 159 -7.67 -1.12 2.68
CA GLN A 159 -6.72 -1.37 3.74
C GLN A 159 -7.33 -1.06 5.10
N GLU A 160 -6.90 -1.79 6.13
CA GLU A 160 -7.10 -1.38 7.51
C GLU A 160 -5.98 -0.41 7.93
N PRO A 161 -6.23 0.47 8.91
CA PRO A 161 -5.18 1.29 9.50
C PRO A 161 -4.09 0.40 10.11
N GLY A 162 -2.84 0.74 9.80
CA GLY A 162 -1.69 0.01 10.30
C GLY A 162 -0.46 0.88 10.40
N LYS A 163 0.67 0.26 10.76
CA LYS A 163 1.96 0.96 10.76
C LYS A 163 2.27 1.43 9.34
N LYS A 164 2.83 2.64 9.19
CA LYS A 164 3.23 3.22 7.90
C LYS A 164 4.02 2.25 7.03
N ALA A 165 4.93 1.48 7.63
CA ALA A 165 5.76 0.51 6.91
C ALA A 165 4.93 -0.67 6.32
N ASP A 166 3.84 -1.08 6.98
CA ASP A 166 2.93 -2.12 6.50
C ASP A 166 2.01 -1.60 5.38
N MET A 167 1.49 -0.39 5.55
CA MET A 167 0.68 0.28 4.53
C MET A 167 1.50 0.60 3.27
N ALA A 168 2.74 1.07 3.45
CA ALA A 168 3.67 1.32 2.35
C ALA A 168 4.06 0.04 1.58
N LEU A 169 4.15 -1.09 2.28
CA LEU A 169 4.43 -2.38 1.64
C LEU A 169 3.24 -2.86 0.81
N SER A 170 2.03 -2.75 1.34
CA SER A 170 0.81 -3.28 0.73
C SER A 170 0.20 -2.41 -0.37
N VAL A 171 0.45 -1.09 -0.35
CA VAL A 171 -0.05 -0.20 -1.41
C VAL A 171 0.60 -0.51 -2.76
N SER A 172 -0.21 -0.58 -3.80
CA SER A 172 0.26 -0.72 -5.19
C SER A 172 0.45 0.67 -5.82
N GLU A 173 1.45 0.80 -6.68
CA GLU A 173 1.76 2.05 -7.41
C GLU A 173 0.64 2.45 -8.38
N ASP A 174 -0.12 1.47 -8.86
CA ASP A 174 -1.24 1.67 -9.79
C ASP A 174 -2.55 2.10 -9.10
N THR A 175 -2.58 2.19 -7.78
CA THR A 175 -3.82 2.45 -7.03
C THR A 175 -4.41 3.82 -7.36
N THR A 176 -5.67 3.85 -7.78
CA THR A 176 -6.44 5.07 -8.10
C THR A 176 -7.52 5.34 -7.06
N VAL A 177 -7.98 4.32 -6.33
CA VAL A 177 -8.93 4.46 -5.23
C VAL A 177 -8.43 3.66 -4.03
N MET A 178 -8.19 4.35 -2.92
CA MET A 178 -7.76 3.77 -1.65
C MET A 178 -8.86 3.97 -0.61
N PHE A 179 -9.48 2.87 -0.18
CA PHE A 179 -10.35 2.84 0.98
C PHE A 179 -9.56 2.44 2.22
N ILE A 180 -9.73 3.20 3.30
CA ILE A 180 -9.16 2.87 4.60
C ILE A 180 -10.31 2.69 5.58
N ASP A 181 -10.56 1.44 5.97
CA ASP A 181 -11.64 1.11 6.90
C ASP A 181 -11.12 1.14 8.34
N VAL A 182 -11.49 2.21 9.06
CA VAL A 182 -11.08 2.45 10.44
C VAL A 182 -12.19 2.00 11.37
N THR A 183 -11.99 0.84 11.99
CA THR A 183 -12.88 0.35 13.04
C THR A 183 -12.82 1.26 14.27
N ARG A 184 -13.86 1.20 15.14
CA ARG A 184 -13.92 2.02 16.36
C ARG A 184 -12.69 1.88 17.26
N GLN A 185 -12.05 0.72 17.28
CA GLN A 185 -10.89 0.43 18.12
C GLN A 185 -9.56 0.91 17.51
N GLN A 186 -9.49 1.04 16.18
CA GLN A 186 -8.24 1.32 15.48
C GLN A 186 -8.03 2.82 15.21
N ILE A 187 -8.82 3.70 15.82
CA ILE A 187 -8.73 5.15 15.57
C ILE A 187 -7.33 5.69 15.90
N ASP A 188 -6.75 5.26 17.01
CA ASP A 188 -5.40 5.66 17.44
C ASP A 188 -4.30 5.05 16.56
N THR A 189 -4.64 4.04 15.76
CA THR A 189 -3.70 3.39 14.84
C THR A 189 -3.64 4.11 13.49
N LEU A 190 -4.60 5.00 13.18
CA LEU A 190 -4.63 5.73 11.93
C LEU A 190 -3.45 6.71 11.83
N GLN A 191 -2.54 6.45 10.89
CA GLN A 191 -1.36 7.30 10.68
C GLN A 191 -1.64 8.33 9.59
N TYR A 192 -1.96 9.55 9.99
CA TYR A 192 -2.21 10.68 9.07
C TYR A 192 -1.03 10.95 8.12
N SER A 193 0.21 10.72 8.56
CA SER A 193 1.40 10.85 7.70
C SER A 193 1.42 9.88 6.50
N THR A 194 0.71 8.75 6.60
CA THR A 194 0.54 7.80 5.49
C THR A 194 -0.49 8.32 4.50
N LEU A 195 -1.61 8.88 4.98
CA LEU A 195 -2.63 9.50 4.14
C LEU A 195 -2.06 10.67 3.34
N GLU A 196 -1.23 11.48 3.99
CA GLU A 196 -0.50 12.56 3.33
C GLU A 196 0.47 12.03 2.27
N ALA A 197 1.21 10.95 2.56
CA ALA A 197 2.10 10.31 1.58
C ALA A 197 1.34 9.80 0.35
N PHE A 198 0.15 9.23 0.54
CA PHE A 198 -0.72 8.80 -0.57
C PHE A 198 -1.11 9.96 -1.48
N LYS A 199 -1.54 11.10 -0.92
CA LYS A 199 -1.86 12.29 -1.72
C LYS A 199 -0.63 13.00 -2.29
N ASN A 200 0.52 12.90 -1.62
CA ASN A 200 1.79 13.41 -2.13
C ASN A 200 2.41 12.48 -3.20
N LYS A 201 1.81 11.32 -3.48
CA LYS A 201 2.20 10.36 -4.51
C LYS A 201 3.58 9.72 -4.28
N LEU A 202 4.12 9.83 -3.07
CA LEU A 202 5.45 9.35 -2.71
C LEU A 202 5.42 8.72 -1.32
N ILE A 203 5.73 7.43 -1.25
CA ILE A 203 5.80 6.71 0.01
C ILE A 203 7.04 5.82 0.08
N PHE A 204 7.80 5.95 1.17
CA PHE A 204 8.96 5.12 1.43
C PHE A 204 8.54 3.81 2.11
N CYS A 205 8.84 2.68 1.48
CA CYS A 205 8.65 1.36 2.04
C CYS A 205 9.98 0.87 2.61
N SER A 206 10.09 0.80 3.95
CA SER A 206 11.30 0.35 4.63
C SER A 206 11.40 -1.17 4.84
N LYS A 207 10.32 -1.93 4.55
CA LYS A 207 10.30 -3.38 4.76
C LYS A 207 10.91 -4.14 3.59
N TYR A 208 11.66 -5.20 3.91
CA TYR A 208 12.33 -6.10 2.97
C TYR A 208 13.30 -5.33 2.04
N ASN A 209 12.88 -5.07 0.80
CA ASN A 209 13.65 -4.29 -0.15
C ASN A 209 13.23 -2.83 -0.05
N SER A 210 13.98 -2.06 0.73
CA SER A 210 13.77 -0.62 0.90
C SER A 210 13.62 0.07 -0.46
N ASN A 211 12.43 0.60 -0.74
CA ASN A 211 12.13 1.25 -2.02
C ASN A 211 11.23 2.47 -1.82
N MET A 212 11.44 3.49 -2.64
CA MET A 212 10.53 4.63 -2.76
C MET A 212 9.48 4.30 -3.83
N LYS A 213 8.22 4.17 -3.41
CA LYS A 213 7.10 3.95 -4.34
C LYS A 213 6.55 5.28 -4.82
N ARG A 214 6.43 5.41 -6.14
CA ARG A 214 5.72 6.53 -6.78
C ARG A 214 4.30 6.07 -7.07
N LEU A 215 3.34 6.69 -6.39
CA LEU A 215 1.94 6.29 -6.49
C LEU A 215 1.23 7.08 -7.57
N SER A 216 0.30 6.41 -8.24
CA SER A 216 -0.66 7.06 -9.12
C SER A 216 -1.56 8.01 -8.32
N PRO A 217 -2.10 9.06 -8.95
CA PRO A 217 -3.00 9.96 -8.27
C PRO A 217 -4.27 9.22 -7.89
N MET A 218 -4.69 9.38 -6.64
CA MET A 218 -5.74 8.55 -6.09
C MET A 218 -6.73 9.30 -5.23
N HIS A 219 -7.97 8.82 -5.22
CA HIS A 219 -8.94 9.12 -4.18
C HIS A 219 -8.57 8.36 -2.92
N VAL A 220 -8.44 9.07 -1.80
CA VAL A 220 -8.23 8.46 -0.48
C VAL A 220 -9.51 8.70 0.30
N VAL A 221 -10.22 7.61 0.61
CA VAL A 221 -11.48 7.61 1.34
C VAL A 221 -11.28 6.88 2.65
N VAL A 222 -11.43 7.59 3.77
CA VAL A 222 -11.30 7.02 5.11
C VAL A 222 -12.70 6.82 5.68
N LEU A 223 -13.06 5.56 5.91
CA LEU A 223 -14.33 5.17 6.52
C LEU A 223 -14.10 5.08 8.02
N MET A 224 -14.84 5.85 8.81
CA MET A 224 -14.65 5.90 10.26
C MET A 224 -15.97 6.11 10.99
N ASN A 225 -15.97 5.82 12.29
CA ASN A 225 -17.15 5.98 13.13
C ASN A 225 -17.04 7.15 14.12
N GLN A 226 -15.93 7.89 14.13
CA GLN A 226 -15.76 9.11 14.92
C GLN A 226 -15.06 10.16 14.06
N MET A 227 -15.01 11.40 14.53
CA MET A 227 -14.39 12.50 13.79
C MET A 227 -12.87 12.30 13.67
N PRO A 228 -12.26 12.70 12.54
CA PRO A 228 -10.81 12.66 12.38
C PRO A 228 -10.13 13.67 13.32
N ASN A 229 -8.87 13.43 13.63
CA ASN A 229 -8.04 14.36 14.36
C ASN A 229 -7.65 15.53 13.46
N PHE A 230 -7.95 16.76 13.89
CA PHE A 230 -7.62 18.00 13.17
C PHE A 230 -6.21 18.53 13.48
N LYS A 231 -5.47 17.88 14.38
CA LYS A 231 -4.10 18.27 14.76
C LYS A 231 -3.04 17.91 13.71
N ASP A 232 -3.27 16.83 12.97
CA ASP A 232 -2.20 16.12 12.24
C ASP A 232 -2.11 16.44 10.74
N LEU A 233 -3.15 16.97 10.10
CA LEU A 233 -3.11 17.38 8.69
C LEU A 233 -3.35 18.89 8.52
N SER A 234 -2.97 19.39 7.34
CA SER A 234 -3.34 20.73 6.90
C SER A 234 -4.84 20.81 6.54
N LYS A 235 -5.44 21.97 6.81
CA LYS A 235 -6.88 22.24 6.63
C LYS A 235 -7.44 21.90 5.25
N ASP A 236 -6.65 22.09 4.19
CA ASP A 236 -7.03 21.85 2.80
C ASP A 236 -7.14 20.37 2.43
N ARG A 237 -6.67 19.47 3.31
CA ARG A 237 -6.75 18.02 3.12
C ARG A 237 -8.03 17.41 3.67
N TYR A 238 -8.80 18.12 4.50
CA TYR A 238 -10.02 17.57 5.09
C TYR A 238 -11.22 17.85 4.18
N LEU A 239 -11.86 16.79 3.72
CA LEU A 239 -13.23 16.79 3.22
C LEU A 239 -14.01 15.80 4.10
N ILE A 240 -15.04 16.26 4.81
CA ILE A 240 -15.72 15.44 5.81
C ILE A 240 -17.20 15.32 5.49
N TRP A 241 -17.66 14.09 5.34
CA TRP A 241 -19.06 13.73 5.19
C TRP A 241 -19.53 13.05 6.47
N GLN A 242 -20.45 13.69 7.19
CA GLN A 242 -21.09 13.12 8.36
C GLN A 242 -22.41 12.45 7.94
N LEU A 243 -22.53 11.15 8.21
CA LEU A 243 -23.73 10.39 7.87
C LEU A 243 -24.86 10.68 8.85
N GLN A 244 -26.06 10.79 8.31
CA GLN A 244 -27.31 10.97 9.03
C GLN A 244 -28.08 9.65 9.13
N GLU A 245 -29.10 9.60 9.98
CA GLU A 245 -29.93 8.39 10.20
C GLU A 245 -30.64 7.91 8.93
N ASP A 246 -31.00 8.83 8.03
CA ASP A 246 -31.65 8.55 6.75
C ASP A 246 -30.68 8.11 5.63
N HIS A 247 -29.42 7.84 6.00
CA HIS A 247 -28.34 7.49 5.09
C HIS A 247 -28.01 8.58 4.05
N THR A 248 -28.43 9.83 4.29
CA THR A 248 -27.86 10.99 3.61
C THR A 248 -26.55 11.39 4.28
N HIS A 249 -25.83 12.32 3.66
CA HIS A 249 -24.62 12.89 4.23
C HIS A 249 -24.75 14.41 4.32
N TYR A 250 -24.19 14.96 5.38
CA TYR A 250 -23.91 16.39 5.51
C TYR A 250 -22.43 16.61 5.28
N GLU A 251 -22.08 17.39 4.27
CA GLU A 251 -20.71 17.84 4.05
C GLU A 251 -20.40 19.01 4.98
N ILE A 252 -19.39 18.84 5.84
CA ILE A 252 -18.98 19.87 6.77
C ILE A 252 -18.35 21.04 6.00
N PRO A 253 -18.88 22.28 6.12
CA PRO A 253 -18.35 23.41 5.38
C PRO A 253 -16.90 23.73 5.75
N ALA A 254 -16.12 24.20 4.78
CA ALA A 254 -14.71 24.57 4.99
C ALA A 254 -14.48 25.61 6.10
N LYS A 255 -15.48 26.48 6.37
CA LYS A 255 -15.45 27.43 7.49
C LYS A 255 -15.45 26.72 8.84
N GLU A 256 -16.30 25.71 9.00
CA GLU A 256 -16.41 24.92 10.22
C GLU A 256 -15.15 24.07 10.42
N ILE A 257 -14.63 23.45 9.35
CA ILE A 257 -13.33 22.75 9.38
C ILE A 257 -12.21 23.71 9.83
N SER A 258 -12.21 24.96 9.36
CA SER A 258 -11.19 25.94 9.74
C SER A 258 -11.26 26.29 11.23
N VAL A 259 -12.45 26.37 11.82
CA VAL A 259 -12.65 26.61 13.26
C VAL A 259 -12.17 25.40 14.08
N LEU A 260 -12.56 24.20 13.68
CA LEU A 260 -12.13 22.96 14.35
C LEU A 260 -10.60 22.78 14.28
N HIS A 261 -10.00 23.11 13.14
CA HIS A 261 -8.55 23.09 12.96
C HIS A 261 -7.86 24.12 13.85
N ALA A 262 -8.35 25.36 13.91
CA ALA A 262 -7.79 26.40 14.77
C ALA A 262 -7.82 26.00 16.26
N SER A 263 -8.97 25.52 16.74
CA SER A 263 -9.10 25.02 18.11
C SER A 263 -8.14 23.87 18.40
N ALA A 264 -7.98 22.93 17.46
CA ALA A 264 -7.04 21.84 17.61
C ALA A 264 -5.56 22.30 17.66
N GLN A 265 -5.20 23.36 16.93
CA GLN A 265 -3.85 23.93 16.97
C GLN A 265 -3.58 24.69 18.29
N GLU A 266 -4.60 25.35 18.85
CA GLU A 266 -4.52 25.96 20.18
C GLU A 266 -4.24 24.91 21.26
N ASP A 267 -4.94 23.76 21.20
CA ASP A 267 -4.70 22.64 22.12
C ASP A 267 -3.24 22.12 22.02
N ILE A 268 -2.71 21.96 20.80
CA ILE A 268 -1.31 21.54 20.59
C ILE A 268 -0.34 22.55 21.22
N GLN A 269 -0.61 23.84 21.04
CA GLN A 269 0.23 24.90 21.60
C GLN A 269 0.22 24.87 23.13
N MET A 270 -0.96 24.71 23.72
CA MET A 270 -1.13 24.58 25.17
C MET A 270 -0.42 23.33 25.72
N GLU A 271 -0.54 22.18 25.04
CA GLU A 271 0.17 20.94 25.41
C GLU A 271 1.69 21.11 25.40
N LYS A 272 2.24 21.83 24.40
CA LYS A 272 3.67 22.14 24.30
C LYS A 272 4.13 23.01 25.47
N GLU A 273 3.37 24.05 25.80
CA GLU A 273 3.67 24.96 26.91
C GLU A 273 3.65 24.23 28.25
N ILE A 274 2.65 23.38 28.50
CA ILE A 274 2.56 22.56 29.71
C ILE A 274 3.79 21.62 29.80
N LYS A 275 4.17 20.98 28.69
CA LYS A 275 5.34 20.10 28.65
C LYS A 275 6.64 20.85 28.95
N GLU A 276 6.76 22.07 28.44
CA GLU A 276 7.91 22.92 28.72
C GLU A 276 7.94 23.38 30.18
N MET A 277 6.81 23.79 30.75
CA MET A 277 6.70 24.15 32.16
C MET A 277 7.09 22.98 33.08
N LYS A 278 6.60 21.76 32.79
CA LYS A 278 6.98 20.55 33.54
C LYS A 278 8.49 20.30 33.48
N ARG A 279 9.09 20.42 32.28
CA ARG A 279 10.55 20.26 32.10
C ARG A 279 11.34 21.32 32.87
N ARG A 280 10.87 22.57 32.92
CA ARG A 280 11.48 23.66 33.71
C ARG A 280 11.38 23.38 35.22
N GLN A 281 10.24 22.88 35.70
CA GLN A 281 10.05 22.49 37.10
C GLN A 281 10.96 21.31 37.48
N GLU A 282 11.05 20.27 36.66
CA GLU A 282 11.97 19.14 36.87
C GLU A 282 13.44 19.61 36.95
N TYR A 283 13.86 20.49 36.05
CA TYR A 283 15.19 21.08 36.07
C TYR A 283 15.47 21.87 37.37
N ASN A 284 14.51 22.69 37.81
CA ASN A 284 14.65 23.45 39.05
C ASN A 284 14.70 22.55 40.29
N ASN A 285 13.92 21.47 40.31
CA ASN A 285 13.96 20.47 41.39
C ASN A 285 15.32 19.75 41.45
N LEU A 286 15.89 19.39 40.31
CA LEU A 286 17.24 18.81 40.21
C LEU A 286 18.35 19.78 40.62
N LYS A 287 18.17 21.08 40.37
CA LYS A 287 19.13 22.12 40.77
C LYS A 287 19.10 22.39 42.29
N ASN A 288 17.92 22.31 42.90
CA ASN A 288 17.72 22.61 44.32
C ASN A 288 17.94 21.40 45.24
N GLY A 289 17.73 20.17 44.77
CA GLY A 289 18.14 18.95 45.46
C GLY A 289 19.53 18.53 44.98
N LYS A 290 20.55 18.45 45.85
CA LYS A 290 21.87 17.87 45.54
C LYS A 290 21.78 16.36 45.27
N VAL A 291 21.08 15.95 44.22
CA VAL A 291 20.99 14.56 43.76
C VAL A 291 21.56 14.55 42.34
N TYR A 292 22.86 14.24 42.25
CA TYR A 292 23.44 13.87 40.96
C TYR A 292 22.75 12.57 40.51
N PRO A 293 22.31 12.46 39.24
CA PRO A 293 21.82 11.19 38.72
C PRO A 293 22.90 10.12 38.92
N PRO A 294 22.53 8.87 39.28
CA PRO A 294 23.52 7.80 39.42
C PRO A 294 24.30 7.69 38.11
N PHE A 295 25.62 7.73 38.24
CA PHE A 295 26.60 7.70 37.16
C PHE A 295 26.41 6.42 36.31
N ARG A 296 25.51 6.43 35.33
CA ARG A 296 25.49 5.39 34.28
C ARG A 296 26.62 5.71 33.32
N ARG A 297 27.61 4.82 33.26
CA ARG A 297 28.85 4.95 32.48
C ARG A 297 28.66 4.97 30.94
N ASP A 298 27.44 4.96 30.43
CA ASP A 298 27.19 4.56 29.04
C ASP A 298 26.75 5.68 28.09
N ASN A 299 26.65 6.95 28.53
CA ASN A 299 26.29 8.05 27.65
C ASN A 299 27.26 9.23 27.78
N TRP A 300 28.34 9.18 26.99
CA TRP A 300 29.32 10.27 26.85
C TRP A 300 28.77 11.48 26.06
N ASP A 301 27.64 11.34 25.38
CA ASP A 301 27.09 12.40 24.51
C ASP A 301 26.45 13.57 25.27
N ALA A 302 26.08 13.39 26.55
CA ALA A 302 25.44 14.44 27.34
C ALA A 302 26.42 15.53 27.82
N TRP A 303 27.72 15.25 27.86
CA TRP A 303 28.74 16.21 28.29
C TRP A 303 29.29 17.09 27.16
N ALA A 304 29.14 16.67 25.90
CA ALA A 304 29.66 17.42 24.75
C ALA A 304 28.89 18.74 24.50
N TYR A 305 27.63 18.83 24.93
CA TYR A 305 26.81 20.03 24.72
C TYR A 305 26.92 21.09 25.83
N LEU A 306 27.42 20.73 27.02
CA LEU A 306 27.57 21.67 28.13
C LEU A 306 28.89 22.46 28.08
N SER A 307 29.91 21.97 27.36
CA SER A 307 31.18 22.70 27.20
C SER A 307 31.09 23.86 26.20
N THR A 308 30.12 23.83 25.28
CA THR A 308 29.98 24.86 24.23
C THR A 308 29.38 26.17 24.77
N PHE A 309 28.64 26.13 25.87
CA PHE A 309 28.01 27.31 26.47
C PHE A 309 28.90 28.07 27.47
N CYS A 310 30.05 27.51 27.88
CA CYS A 310 30.93 28.13 28.88
C CYS A 310 32.08 28.97 28.29
N ASN A 311 32.26 29.02 26.97
CA ASN A 311 33.36 29.76 26.32
C ASN A 311 32.93 31.09 25.68
N THR A 312 31.81 31.68 26.10
CA THR A 312 31.46 33.08 25.77
C THR A 312 31.15 33.86 27.04
N VAL A 313 32.21 34.19 27.77
CA VAL A 313 32.29 35.34 28.69
C VAL A 313 33.63 36.01 28.45
#